data_AF-A0A6A0BAL1-F1
#
_entry.id   AF-A0A6A0BAL1-F1
#
_cell.length_a   1.000
_cell.length_b   1.000
_cell.length_c   1.000
_cell.angle_alpha   90.00
_cell.angle_beta   90.00
_cell.angle_gamma   90.00
#
_symmetry.space_group_name_H-M   'P 1'
#
loop_
_entity.id
_entity.type
_entity.pdbx_description
1 polymer ?
#
loop_
_entity_poly.entity_id
_entity_poly.type
_entity_poly.pdbx_seq_one_letter_code
_entity_poly.pdbx_strand_id
1 'polypeptide(L)'
;MTVFKGFMLLFKRNIAPALLYLLIFIGMAIMSQAAGVSNSQMESFKSEKIRIALVDKDQSTLSKSLVTYLEMTQEVVDGLELTSKAKIQETIYYREVYCVIQIPKGFEQDYLNKQIPLKIIESSENESLYVTNQVNTFLNDVNILYKSGYTVAKAVEKVKNYEKNEAAITLKATNKNGGKLSNHSSLFQIMPFVMISMSAFSVGMILILYEDSDRKRRILCAPVSYRSMNKQLMLGVGVIGSGLWLLCAVILPLVLNGKSFLVDANLPYYLLNLALLTLVCLSLSFLLSKLIKRPEIISNIVNSLALGMSFLGGVFIPLSMLSTSVKMFSKFLPVYWYEVTNQLIGYHTKFNQTQRLELCKGYGMQLLFVLAFLSLAMLIGKLREQEN
;
A
#
# COMPACT_ATOMS: atom_id res chain seq x y z
N MET A 1 28.05 33.91 1.43
CA MET A 1 28.03 32.44 1.62
C MET A 1 28.36 31.75 0.30
N THR A 2 29.65 31.56 0.00
CA THR A 2 30.13 30.95 -1.26
C THR A 2 29.75 29.47 -1.38
N VAL A 3 29.85 28.71 -0.29
CA VAL A 3 29.51 27.27 -0.24
C VAL A 3 28.02 27.06 -0.45
N PHE A 4 27.17 27.86 0.20
CA PHE A 4 25.71 27.79 0.01
C PHE A 4 25.31 28.09 -1.45
N LYS A 5 25.89 29.15 -2.05
CA LYS A 5 25.63 29.47 -3.47
C LYS A 5 26.08 28.33 -4.38
N GLY A 6 27.22 27.71 -4.10
CA GLY A 6 27.70 26.53 -4.82
C GLY A 6 26.76 25.34 -4.69
N PHE A 7 26.28 25.05 -3.48
CA PHE A 7 25.31 23.99 -3.20
C PHE A 7 23.99 24.21 -3.99
N MET A 8 23.44 25.42 -3.97
CA MET A 8 22.23 25.76 -4.72
C MET A 8 22.45 25.73 -6.25
N LEU A 9 23.63 26.11 -6.73
CA LEU A 9 23.98 26.01 -8.15
C LEU A 9 24.04 24.55 -8.61
N LEU A 10 24.64 23.67 -7.80
CA LEU A 10 24.68 22.24 -8.08
C LEU A 10 23.28 21.62 -8.08
N PHE A 11 22.42 22.01 -7.14
CA PHE A 11 21.02 21.58 -7.13
C PHE A 11 20.30 21.99 -8.41
N LYS A 12 20.42 23.27 -8.82
CA LYS A 12 19.79 23.75 -10.05
C LYS A 12 20.28 23.00 -11.29
N ARG A 13 21.57 22.65 -11.35
CA ARG A 13 22.15 21.89 -12.46
C ARG A 13 21.73 20.41 -12.47
N ASN A 14 21.52 19.82 -11.29
CA ASN A 14 21.14 18.41 -11.12
C ASN A 14 19.66 18.25 -10.72
N ILE A 15 18.78 19.17 -11.14
CA ILE A 15 17.36 19.12 -10.78
C ILE A 15 16.59 18.04 -11.54
N ALA A 16 17.10 17.58 -12.69
CA ALA A 16 16.40 16.67 -13.59
C ALA A 16 15.97 15.35 -12.93
N PRO A 17 16.80 14.64 -12.14
CA PRO A 17 16.34 13.45 -11.43
C PRO A 17 15.23 13.75 -10.43
N ALA A 18 15.32 14.86 -9.68
CA ALA A 18 14.25 15.24 -8.75
C ALA A 18 12.93 15.53 -9.47
N LEU A 19 12.98 16.16 -10.66
CA LEU A 19 11.80 16.38 -11.50
C LEU A 19 11.23 15.07 -12.05
N LEU A 20 12.07 14.09 -12.37
CA LEU A 20 11.60 12.77 -12.81
C LEU A 20 10.75 12.09 -11.72
N TYR A 21 11.22 12.06 -10.47
CA TYR A 21 10.41 11.47 -9.37
C TYR A 21 9.17 12.30 -9.04
N LEU A 22 9.20 13.61 -9.25
CA LEU A 22 8.02 14.46 -9.17
C LEU A 22 6.98 14.08 -10.23
N LEU A 23 7.40 13.83 -11.47
CA LEU A 23 6.50 13.38 -12.55
C LEU A 23 5.96 11.97 -12.27
N ILE A 24 6.79 11.06 -11.78
CA ILE A 24 6.35 9.73 -11.35
C ILE A 24 5.29 9.86 -10.26
N PHE A 25 5.51 10.72 -9.26
CA PHE A 25 4.51 10.97 -8.23
C PHE A 25 3.19 11.49 -8.79
N ILE A 26 3.23 12.49 -9.68
CA ILE A 26 2.02 13.03 -10.30
C ILE A 26 1.28 11.92 -11.06
N GLY A 27 2.01 11.07 -11.79
CA GLY A 27 1.44 9.89 -12.45
C GLY A 27 0.77 8.93 -11.45
N MET A 28 1.47 8.55 -10.38
CA MET A 28 0.93 7.67 -9.34
C MET A 28 -0.26 8.27 -8.60
N ALA A 29 -0.24 9.58 -8.35
CA ALA A 29 -1.33 10.33 -7.74
C ALA A 29 -2.58 10.33 -8.62
N ILE A 30 -2.43 10.59 -9.92
CA ILE A 30 -3.54 10.54 -10.88
C ILE A 30 -4.07 9.10 -10.98
N MET A 31 -3.20 8.10 -11.10
CA MET A 31 -3.59 6.69 -11.14
C MET A 31 -4.32 6.25 -9.87
N SER A 32 -3.85 6.63 -8.69
CA SER A 32 -4.50 6.30 -7.41
C SER A 32 -5.90 6.91 -7.29
N GLN A 33 -6.12 8.10 -7.85
CA GLN A 33 -7.44 8.72 -7.90
C GLN A 33 -8.34 8.10 -8.97
N ALA A 34 -7.79 7.80 -10.16
CA ALA A 34 -8.52 7.18 -11.27
C ALA A 34 -8.92 5.73 -10.98
N ALA A 35 -8.08 4.97 -10.26
CA ALA A 35 -8.37 3.60 -9.85
C ALA A 35 -9.46 3.49 -8.78
N GLY A 36 -10.04 4.61 -8.31
CA GLY A 36 -11.22 4.60 -7.46
C GLY A 36 -11.01 3.87 -6.13
N VAL A 37 -9.78 3.74 -5.62
CA VAL A 37 -9.46 3.07 -4.34
C VAL A 37 -10.27 3.64 -3.17
N SER A 38 -10.78 4.88 -3.30
CA SER A 38 -11.67 5.55 -2.35
C SER A 38 -13.16 5.58 -2.74
N ASN A 39 -13.54 5.20 -3.96
CA ASN A 39 -14.92 5.30 -4.48
C ASN A 39 -15.63 3.97 -4.72
N SER A 40 -14.92 2.87 -4.94
CA SER A 40 -15.55 1.57 -5.23
C SER A 40 -16.19 0.87 -4.03
N GLN A 41 -15.89 1.29 -2.80
CA GLN A 41 -16.43 0.65 -1.59
C GLN A 41 -17.84 1.13 -1.19
N MET A 42 -18.40 2.11 -1.89
CA MET A 42 -19.64 2.76 -1.43
C MET A 42 -20.53 3.37 -2.52
N GLU A 43 -20.42 2.91 -3.77
CA GLU A 43 -21.70 2.74 -4.48
C GLU A 43 -22.42 1.62 -3.73
N SER A 44 -23.66 1.88 -3.29
CA SER A 44 -24.57 0.97 -2.60
C SER A 44 -24.15 -0.50 -2.71
N PHE A 45 -23.93 -1.21 -1.59
CA PHE A 45 -23.67 -2.65 -1.60
C PHE A 45 -24.61 -3.31 -2.62
N LYS A 46 -24.03 -3.72 -3.73
CA LYS A 46 -24.70 -4.44 -4.78
C LYS A 46 -23.93 -5.74 -4.83
N SER A 47 -24.60 -6.84 -4.49
CA SER A 47 -23.99 -8.15 -4.64
C SER A 47 -23.52 -8.27 -6.09
N GLU A 48 -22.20 -8.23 -6.29
CA GLU A 48 -21.62 -8.39 -7.61
C GLU A 48 -21.77 -9.86 -8.00
N LYS A 49 -22.40 -10.09 -9.14
CA LYS A 49 -22.57 -11.43 -9.69
C LYS A 49 -21.32 -11.80 -10.46
N ILE A 50 -20.75 -12.95 -10.15
CA ILE A 50 -19.56 -13.46 -10.80
C ILE A 50 -19.98 -14.39 -11.92
N ARG A 51 -19.34 -14.25 -13.08
CA ARG A 51 -19.55 -15.14 -14.23
C ARG A 51 -18.95 -16.50 -13.94
N ILE A 52 -19.79 -17.53 -13.84
CA ILE A 52 -19.40 -18.90 -13.51
C ILE A 52 -19.95 -19.88 -14.53
N ALA A 53 -19.33 -21.06 -14.64
CA ALA A 53 -19.90 -22.17 -15.39
C ALA A 53 -20.18 -23.38 -14.49
N LEU A 54 -21.33 -24.04 -14.71
CA LEU A 54 -21.81 -25.16 -13.91
C LEU A 54 -21.89 -26.43 -14.77
N VAL A 55 -21.39 -27.55 -14.25
CA VAL A 55 -21.53 -28.88 -14.86
C VAL A 55 -21.99 -29.88 -13.82
N ASP A 56 -23.29 -30.20 -13.78
CA ASP A 56 -23.87 -31.17 -12.83
C ASP A 56 -24.03 -32.58 -13.45
N LYS A 57 -23.17 -33.52 -13.04
CA LYS A 57 -23.25 -34.94 -13.40
C LYS A 57 -23.91 -35.82 -12.32
N ASP A 58 -24.22 -35.27 -11.15
CA ASP A 58 -24.80 -36.01 -10.02
C ASP A 58 -26.33 -36.06 -10.11
N GLN A 59 -26.95 -34.93 -10.47
CA GLN A 59 -28.41 -34.79 -10.62
C GLN A 59 -29.22 -35.18 -9.36
N SER A 60 -28.56 -35.13 -8.20
CA SER A 60 -29.10 -35.44 -6.88
C SER A 60 -29.91 -34.27 -6.31
N THR A 61 -30.46 -34.45 -5.11
CA THR A 61 -31.26 -33.39 -4.46
C THR A 61 -30.34 -32.24 -4.06
N LEU A 62 -29.16 -32.56 -3.51
CA LEU A 62 -28.15 -31.61 -3.12
C LEU A 62 -27.54 -30.88 -4.31
N SER A 63 -27.17 -31.61 -5.38
CA SER A 63 -26.52 -31.01 -6.55
C SER A 63 -27.42 -30.02 -7.27
N LYS A 64 -28.68 -30.40 -7.53
CA LYS A 64 -29.68 -29.52 -8.15
C LYS A 64 -29.95 -28.28 -7.31
N SER A 65 -29.96 -28.45 -5.98
CA SER A 65 -30.19 -27.34 -5.07
C SER A 65 -29.03 -26.35 -5.03
N LEU A 66 -27.80 -26.85 -5.11
CA LEU A 66 -26.60 -26.02 -5.25
C LEU A 66 -26.58 -25.27 -6.58
N VAL A 67 -26.96 -25.93 -7.69
CA VAL A 67 -27.09 -25.28 -9.00
C VAL A 67 -28.09 -24.14 -8.94
N THR A 68 -29.31 -24.38 -8.42
CA THR A 68 -30.32 -23.32 -8.27
C THR A 68 -29.83 -22.18 -7.37
N TYR A 69 -29.10 -22.48 -6.30
CA TYR A 69 -28.54 -21.46 -5.42
C TYR A 69 -27.56 -20.53 -6.16
N LEU A 70 -26.66 -21.12 -6.94
CA LEU A 70 -25.66 -20.39 -7.71
C LEU A 70 -26.29 -19.60 -8.87
N GLU A 71 -27.35 -20.11 -9.50
CA GLU A 71 -28.11 -19.36 -10.51
C GLU A 71 -28.78 -18.10 -9.95
N MET A 72 -29.23 -18.12 -8.69
CA MET A 72 -29.81 -16.95 -8.04
C MET A 72 -28.75 -15.91 -7.66
N THR A 73 -27.60 -16.38 -7.15
CA THR A 73 -26.57 -15.53 -6.53
C THR A 73 -25.48 -15.06 -7.51
N GLN A 74 -25.25 -15.79 -8.61
CA GLN A 74 -24.18 -15.56 -9.58
C GLN A 74 -24.73 -15.38 -11.00
N GLU A 75 -23.85 -15.14 -11.97
CA GLU A 75 -24.18 -15.12 -13.39
C GLU A 75 -23.68 -16.42 -14.03
N VAL A 76 -24.60 -17.35 -14.30
CA VAL A 76 -24.25 -18.63 -14.91
C VAL A 76 -24.15 -18.45 -16.42
N VAL A 77 -22.98 -18.78 -16.98
CA VAL A 77 -22.71 -18.70 -18.41
C VAL A 77 -22.89 -20.10 -19.04
N ASP A 78 -23.86 -20.21 -19.92
CA ASP A 78 -24.17 -21.42 -20.67
C ASP A 78 -23.42 -21.49 -22.02
N GLY A 79 -23.41 -22.67 -22.64
CA GLY A 79 -22.90 -22.86 -24.00
C GLY A 79 -21.38 -22.97 -24.12
N LEU A 80 -20.65 -23.08 -23.00
CA LEU A 80 -19.20 -23.21 -22.97
C LEU A 80 -18.76 -24.66 -23.19
N GLU A 81 -17.68 -24.86 -23.97
CA GLU A 81 -17.13 -26.18 -24.25
C GLU A 81 -16.25 -26.72 -23.12
N LEU A 82 -16.85 -27.18 -22.03
CA LEU A 82 -16.14 -27.63 -20.83
C LEU A 82 -15.78 -29.13 -20.86
N THR A 83 -15.39 -29.63 -22.03
CA THR A 83 -15.16 -31.08 -22.27
C THR A 83 -13.77 -31.57 -21.88
N SER A 84 -12.77 -30.68 -21.83
CA SER A 84 -11.39 -31.03 -21.48
C SER A 84 -10.79 -30.03 -20.50
N LYS A 85 -9.76 -30.45 -19.75
CA LYS A 85 -9.02 -29.55 -18.85
C LYS A 85 -8.42 -28.36 -19.59
N ALA A 86 -7.96 -28.56 -20.83
CA ALA A 86 -7.37 -27.50 -21.66
C ALA A 86 -8.41 -26.44 -22.01
N LYS A 87 -9.61 -26.84 -22.45
CA LYS A 87 -10.70 -25.90 -22.75
C LYS A 87 -11.19 -25.16 -21.51
N ILE A 88 -11.30 -25.85 -20.38
CA ILE A 88 -11.65 -25.21 -19.09
C ILE A 88 -10.62 -24.13 -18.72
N GLN A 89 -9.32 -24.42 -18.88
CA GLN A 89 -8.26 -23.45 -18.62
C GLN A 89 -8.31 -22.28 -19.60
N GLU A 90 -8.60 -22.54 -20.87
CA GLU A 90 -8.75 -21.52 -21.91
C GLU A 90 -9.91 -20.55 -21.62
N THR A 91 -11.09 -21.09 -21.28
CA THR A 91 -12.27 -20.29 -20.89
C THR A 91 -11.98 -19.40 -19.67
N ILE A 92 -11.25 -19.90 -18.67
CA ILE A 92 -10.83 -19.12 -17.51
C ILE A 92 -9.78 -18.08 -17.90
N TYR A 93 -8.82 -18.45 -18.76
CA TYR A 93 -7.75 -17.56 -19.23
C TYR A 93 -8.28 -16.37 -20.02
N TYR A 94 -9.26 -16.60 -20.89
CA TYR A 94 -9.94 -15.54 -21.66
C TYR A 94 -11.03 -14.81 -20.88
N ARG A 95 -11.21 -15.12 -19.59
CA ARG A 95 -12.19 -14.48 -18.69
C ARG A 95 -13.64 -14.57 -19.19
N GLU A 96 -13.96 -15.65 -19.88
CA GLU A 96 -15.35 -15.97 -20.20
C GLU A 96 -16.12 -16.32 -18.92
N VAL A 97 -15.45 -17.01 -17.99
CA VAL A 97 -15.88 -17.21 -16.60
C VAL A 97 -14.69 -17.12 -15.65
N TYR A 98 -14.93 -16.80 -14.38
CA TYR A 98 -13.90 -16.76 -13.34
C TYR A 98 -13.70 -18.11 -12.65
N CYS A 99 -14.69 -19.00 -12.75
CA CYS A 99 -14.72 -20.27 -12.04
C CYS A 99 -15.59 -21.31 -12.77
N VAL A 100 -15.14 -22.56 -12.76
CA VAL A 100 -15.90 -23.71 -13.27
C VAL A 100 -16.15 -24.71 -12.14
N ILE A 101 -17.43 -24.98 -11.86
CA ILE A 101 -17.88 -25.89 -10.81
C ILE A 101 -18.36 -27.19 -11.47
N GLN A 102 -17.64 -28.28 -11.21
CA GLN A 102 -18.00 -29.60 -11.73
C GLN A 102 -18.49 -30.49 -10.59
N ILE A 103 -19.77 -30.88 -10.64
CA ILE A 103 -20.38 -31.77 -9.65
C ILE A 103 -20.30 -33.21 -10.18
N PRO A 104 -19.43 -34.07 -9.62
CA PRO A 104 -19.26 -35.43 -10.10
C PRO A 104 -20.42 -36.33 -9.70
N LYS A 105 -20.65 -37.41 -10.45
CA LYS A 105 -21.65 -38.42 -10.10
C LYS A 105 -21.32 -39.08 -8.75
N GLY A 106 -22.31 -39.20 -7.87
CA GLY A 106 -22.17 -39.71 -6.50
C GLY A 106 -21.84 -38.63 -5.45
N PHE A 107 -21.77 -37.36 -5.85
CA PHE A 107 -21.34 -36.26 -5.00
C PHE A 107 -22.15 -36.14 -3.70
N GLU A 108 -23.48 -36.23 -3.74
CA GLU A 108 -24.31 -36.09 -2.53
C GLU A 108 -23.91 -37.11 -1.45
N GLN A 109 -23.67 -38.37 -1.83
CA GLN A 109 -23.26 -39.41 -0.89
C GLN A 109 -21.83 -39.21 -0.40
N ASP A 110 -20.91 -38.87 -1.31
CA ASP A 110 -19.50 -38.66 -0.96
C ASP A 110 -19.31 -37.44 -0.05
N TYR A 111 -20.09 -36.38 -0.26
CA TYR A 111 -20.05 -35.19 0.58
C TYR A 111 -20.69 -35.42 1.95
N LEU A 112 -21.92 -35.97 2.01
CA LEU A 112 -22.64 -36.15 3.28
C LEU A 112 -22.00 -37.23 4.17
N ASN A 113 -21.52 -38.33 3.58
CA ASN A 113 -20.99 -39.46 4.36
C ASN A 113 -19.49 -39.35 4.62
N LYS A 114 -18.71 -38.90 3.63
CA LYS A 114 -17.24 -38.90 3.68
C LYS A 114 -16.63 -37.50 3.74
N GLN A 115 -17.44 -36.44 3.62
CA GLN A 115 -16.99 -35.04 3.60
C GLN A 115 -15.93 -34.75 2.52
N ILE A 116 -16.02 -35.44 1.39
CA ILE A 116 -15.13 -35.17 0.26
C ILE A 116 -15.55 -33.82 -0.34
N PRO A 117 -14.71 -32.77 -0.30
CA PRO A 117 -15.09 -31.43 -0.75
C PRO A 117 -15.32 -31.41 -2.26
N LEU A 118 -16.22 -30.54 -2.71
CA LEU A 118 -16.43 -30.31 -4.13
C LEU A 118 -15.17 -29.68 -4.73
N LYS A 119 -14.67 -30.27 -5.82
CA LYS A 119 -13.52 -29.71 -6.52
C LYS A 119 -13.98 -28.59 -7.44
N ILE A 120 -13.49 -27.39 -7.19
CA ILE A 120 -13.75 -26.19 -7.98
C ILE A 120 -12.48 -25.85 -8.78
N ILE A 121 -12.64 -25.51 -10.06
CA ILE A 121 -11.53 -25.07 -10.91
C ILE A 121 -11.60 -23.54 -10.99
N GLU A 122 -10.67 -22.89 -10.30
CA GLU A 122 -10.68 -21.46 -10.01
C GLU A 122 -9.63 -20.72 -10.86
N SER A 123 -9.90 -19.45 -11.21
CA SER A 123 -8.85 -18.50 -11.58
C SER A 123 -8.01 -18.12 -10.36
N SER A 124 -6.80 -17.58 -10.56
CA SER A 124 -5.94 -17.07 -9.48
C SER A 124 -6.39 -15.72 -8.90
N GLU A 125 -7.59 -15.24 -9.22
CA GLU A 125 -8.12 -13.94 -8.82
C GLU A 125 -9.02 -14.05 -7.56
N ASN A 126 -9.36 -12.93 -6.93
CA ASN A 126 -10.08 -12.95 -5.65
C ASN A 126 -11.57 -13.33 -5.81
N GLU A 127 -12.10 -13.16 -7.01
CA GLU A 127 -13.47 -13.40 -7.45
C GLU A 127 -13.81 -14.90 -7.36
N SER A 128 -12.90 -15.77 -7.80
CA SER A 128 -13.09 -17.23 -7.73
C SER A 128 -13.16 -17.73 -6.28
N LEU A 129 -12.33 -17.15 -5.40
CA LEU A 129 -12.31 -17.46 -3.97
C LEU A 129 -13.64 -17.11 -3.29
N TYR A 130 -14.31 -16.02 -3.72
CA TYR A 130 -15.62 -15.65 -3.21
C TYR A 130 -16.68 -16.71 -3.53
N VAL A 131 -16.75 -17.16 -4.78
CA VAL A 131 -17.68 -18.23 -5.20
C VAL A 131 -17.38 -19.53 -4.46
N THR A 132 -16.11 -19.89 -4.33
CA THR A 132 -15.71 -21.10 -3.59
C THR A 132 -16.14 -21.05 -2.14
N ASN A 133 -15.97 -19.90 -1.47
CA ASN A 133 -16.46 -19.74 -0.10
C ASN A 133 -17.99 -19.84 -0.01
N GLN A 134 -18.74 -19.30 -0.98
CA GLN A 134 -20.20 -19.47 -1.02
C GLN A 134 -20.60 -20.93 -1.17
N VAL A 135 -20.00 -21.66 -2.12
CA VAL A 135 -20.27 -23.09 -2.33
C VAL A 135 -19.98 -23.89 -1.06
N ASN A 136 -18.83 -23.66 -0.44
CA ASN A 136 -18.43 -24.33 0.79
C ASN A 136 -19.38 -24.03 1.95
N THR A 137 -19.83 -22.77 2.08
CA THR A 137 -20.77 -22.35 3.12
C THR A 137 -22.13 -23.04 2.95
N PHE A 138 -22.71 -22.95 1.74
CA PHE A 138 -23.98 -23.61 1.42
C PHE A 138 -23.95 -25.11 1.71
N LEU A 139 -22.91 -25.80 1.22
CA LEU A 139 -22.76 -27.23 1.42
C LEU A 139 -22.60 -27.59 2.91
N ASN A 140 -21.82 -26.81 3.65
CA ASN A 140 -21.61 -27.02 5.08
C ASN A 140 -22.90 -26.81 5.89
N ASP A 141 -23.68 -25.77 5.57
CA ASP A 141 -24.95 -25.49 6.25
C ASP A 141 -25.97 -26.61 6.03
N VAL A 142 -26.05 -27.14 4.79
CA VAL A 142 -26.89 -28.30 4.49
C VAL A 142 -26.40 -29.55 5.25
N ASN A 143 -25.08 -29.77 5.33
CA ASN A 143 -24.51 -30.91 6.05
C ASN A 143 -24.78 -30.85 7.56
N ILE A 144 -24.68 -29.66 8.17
CA ILE A 144 -25.01 -29.46 9.60
C ILE A 144 -26.47 -29.83 9.86
N LEU A 145 -27.38 -29.34 9.01
CA LEU A 145 -28.81 -29.67 9.13
C LEU A 145 -29.07 -31.16 8.89
N TYR A 146 -28.43 -31.77 7.90
CA TYR A 146 -28.54 -33.22 7.66
C TYR A 146 -28.11 -34.04 8.88
N LYS A 147 -26.95 -33.71 9.48
CA LYS A 147 -26.44 -34.37 10.69
C LYS A 147 -27.32 -34.17 11.92
N SER A 148 -28.10 -33.09 11.98
CA SER A 148 -29.09 -32.88 13.04
C SER A 148 -30.38 -33.70 12.89
N GLY A 149 -30.47 -34.57 11.88
CA GLY A 149 -31.58 -35.50 11.68
C GLY A 149 -32.60 -35.05 10.63
N TYR A 150 -32.35 -33.94 9.90
CA TYR A 150 -33.18 -33.55 8.76
C TYR A 150 -32.85 -34.37 7.51
N THR A 151 -33.86 -34.61 6.68
CA THR A 151 -33.62 -35.10 5.32
C THR A 151 -32.92 -34.03 4.48
N VAL A 152 -32.15 -34.43 3.46
CA VAL A 152 -31.44 -33.50 2.56
C VAL A 152 -32.38 -32.44 1.97
N ALA A 153 -33.58 -32.85 1.54
CA ALA A 153 -34.59 -31.94 1.00
C ALA A 153 -35.02 -30.86 2.02
N LYS A 154 -35.26 -31.24 3.28
CA LYS A 154 -35.63 -30.29 4.36
C LYS A 154 -34.48 -29.40 4.78
N ALA A 155 -33.25 -29.94 4.78
CA ALA A 155 -32.04 -29.18 5.08
C ALA A 155 -31.82 -28.07 4.05
N VAL A 156 -31.89 -28.41 2.76
CA VAL A 156 -31.82 -27.43 1.66
C VAL A 156 -32.90 -26.35 1.78
N GLU A 157 -34.16 -26.74 2.04
CA GLU A 157 -35.27 -25.80 2.16
C GLU A 157 -35.01 -24.78 3.28
N LYS A 158 -34.49 -25.23 4.42
CA LYS A 158 -34.11 -24.35 5.53
C LYS A 158 -32.99 -23.39 5.16
N VAL A 159 -31.92 -23.85 4.52
CA VAL A 159 -30.81 -22.99 4.05
C VAL A 159 -31.33 -21.91 3.11
N LYS A 160 -32.13 -22.29 2.09
CA LYS A 160 -32.74 -21.32 1.16
C LYS A 160 -33.61 -20.29 1.86
N ASN A 161 -34.34 -20.68 2.90
CA ASN A 161 -35.16 -19.75 3.67
C ASN A 161 -34.32 -18.82 4.56
N TYR A 162 -33.17 -19.27 5.06
CA TYR A 162 -32.25 -18.41 5.80
C TYR A 162 -31.61 -17.35 4.89
N GLU A 163 -31.27 -17.70 3.65
CA GLU A 163 -30.67 -16.78 2.68
C GLU A 163 -31.64 -15.76 2.10
N LYS A 164 -32.95 -16.07 2.05
CA LYS A 164 -33.99 -15.11 1.66
C LYS A 164 -34.15 -13.94 2.62
N ASN A 165 -33.70 -14.09 3.87
CA ASN A 165 -33.67 -12.97 4.80
C ASN A 165 -32.49 -12.07 4.44
N GLU A 166 -32.71 -11.18 3.46
CA GLU A 166 -31.83 -10.06 3.20
C GLU A 166 -31.78 -9.22 4.48
N ALA A 167 -30.75 -9.44 5.30
CA ALA A 167 -30.47 -8.56 6.41
C ALA A 167 -30.24 -7.16 5.82
N ALA A 168 -30.96 -6.15 6.30
CA ALA A 168 -30.71 -4.79 5.89
C ALA A 168 -29.30 -4.38 6.36
N ILE A 169 -28.30 -4.56 5.47
CA ILE A 169 -26.91 -4.21 5.76
C ILE A 169 -26.82 -2.68 5.73
N THR A 170 -26.87 -2.07 6.90
CA THR A 170 -26.55 -0.66 7.04
C THR A 170 -25.04 -0.54 7.25
N LEU A 171 -24.32 -0.11 6.23
CA LEU A 171 -22.89 0.18 6.37
C LEU A 171 -22.72 1.37 7.33
N LYS A 172 -22.25 1.09 8.55
CA LYS A 172 -21.94 2.14 9.52
C LYS A 172 -20.63 2.80 9.11
N ALA A 173 -20.74 4.04 8.62
CA ALA A 173 -19.59 4.92 8.40
C ALA A 173 -18.79 5.08 9.71
N THR A 174 -17.67 4.36 9.83
CA THR A 174 -16.80 4.40 11.02
C THR A 174 -15.61 5.35 10.83
N ASN A 175 -15.38 5.85 9.62
CA ASN A 175 -14.25 6.73 9.31
C ASN A 175 -14.66 8.18 9.01
N LYS A 176 -13.64 9.02 8.86
CA LYS A 176 -13.72 10.47 8.69
C LYS A 176 -14.65 10.98 7.58
N ASN A 177 -14.80 10.26 6.47
CA ASN A 177 -15.62 10.71 5.33
C ASN A 177 -16.71 9.69 4.97
N GLY A 178 -17.53 9.32 5.95
CA GLY A 178 -18.71 8.51 5.66
C GLY A 178 -18.38 7.06 5.28
N GLY A 179 -17.19 6.56 5.60
CA GLY A 179 -16.67 5.26 5.14
C GLY A 179 -15.68 5.35 3.98
N LYS A 180 -15.47 6.53 3.37
CA LYS A 180 -14.47 6.75 2.31
C LYS A 180 -13.18 7.39 2.85
N LEU A 181 -12.02 6.92 2.41
CA LEU A 181 -10.77 7.67 2.57
C LEU A 181 -10.81 8.92 1.67
N SER A 182 -10.37 10.06 2.18
CA SER A 182 -10.33 11.28 1.37
C SER A 182 -9.27 11.14 0.29
N ASN A 183 -9.48 11.76 -0.88
CA ASN A 183 -8.54 11.67 -2.00
C ASN A 183 -7.12 12.13 -1.61
N HIS A 184 -7.00 13.17 -0.77
CA HIS A 184 -5.69 13.59 -0.27
C HIS A 184 -5.05 12.57 0.67
N SER A 185 -5.81 11.78 1.44
CA SER A 185 -5.24 10.73 2.30
C SER A 185 -4.44 9.71 1.49
N SER A 186 -4.96 9.31 0.32
CA SER A 186 -4.27 8.42 -0.61
C SER A 186 -3.02 9.07 -1.22
N LEU A 187 -3.03 10.39 -1.45
CA LEU A 187 -1.84 11.11 -1.89
C LEU A 187 -0.74 11.07 -0.82
N PHE A 188 -1.09 11.33 0.44
CA PHE A 188 -0.13 11.28 1.55
C PHE A 188 0.43 9.87 1.78
N GLN A 189 -0.32 8.82 1.45
CA GLN A 189 0.17 7.43 1.52
C GLN A 189 1.36 7.19 0.57
N ILE A 190 1.33 7.73 -0.66
CA ILE A 190 2.38 7.52 -1.67
C ILE A 190 3.64 8.39 -1.42
N MET A 191 3.53 9.42 -0.58
CA MET A 191 4.62 10.38 -0.33
C MET A 191 5.98 9.77 0.07
N PRO A 192 6.08 8.70 0.88
CA PRO A 192 7.38 8.20 1.32
C PRO A 192 8.30 7.80 0.18
N PHE A 193 7.78 7.11 -0.83
CA PHE A 193 8.55 6.72 -2.02
C PHE A 193 9.19 7.93 -2.70
N VAL A 194 8.40 8.99 -2.85
CA VAL A 194 8.78 10.22 -3.55
C VAL A 194 9.74 11.04 -2.72
N MET A 195 9.47 11.19 -1.43
CA MET A 195 10.30 11.95 -0.51
C MET A 195 11.67 11.33 -0.33
N ILE A 196 11.76 10.00 -0.23
CA ILE A 196 13.06 9.29 -0.15
C ILE A 196 13.85 9.57 -1.43
N SER A 197 13.23 9.37 -2.60
CA SER A 197 13.89 9.52 -3.89
C SER A 197 14.31 10.98 -4.13
N MET A 198 13.39 11.93 -4.04
CA MET A 198 13.67 13.35 -4.26
C MET A 198 14.73 13.88 -3.28
N SER A 199 14.68 13.49 -2.01
CA SER A 199 15.70 13.92 -1.03
C SER A 199 17.07 13.32 -1.35
N ALA A 200 17.14 12.07 -1.79
CA ALA A 200 18.40 11.43 -2.10
C ALA A 200 19.06 11.99 -3.37
N PHE A 201 18.28 12.27 -4.42
CA PHE A 201 18.82 12.85 -5.66
C PHE A 201 19.07 14.36 -5.57
N SER A 202 18.29 15.10 -4.77
CA SER A 202 18.52 16.54 -4.59
C SER A 202 19.63 16.83 -3.58
N VAL A 203 19.61 16.17 -2.41
CA VAL A 203 20.53 16.45 -1.31
C VAL A 203 21.65 15.40 -1.26
N GLY A 204 21.30 14.11 -1.27
CA GLY A 204 22.28 13.03 -1.16
C GLY A 204 23.35 13.07 -2.25
N MET A 205 22.94 13.23 -3.52
CA MET A 205 23.86 13.33 -4.67
C MET A 205 24.82 14.52 -4.53
N ILE A 206 24.33 15.68 -4.11
CA ILE A 206 25.18 16.87 -3.90
C ILE A 206 26.16 16.61 -2.75
N LEU A 207 25.71 16.02 -1.65
CA LEU A 207 26.57 15.72 -0.51
C LEU A 207 27.66 14.70 -0.86
N ILE A 208 27.40 13.71 -1.72
CA ILE A 208 28.44 12.81 -2.26
C ILE A 208 29.50 13.61 -3.01
N LEU A 209 29.10 14.58 -3.84
CA LEU A 209 30.04 15.44 -4.58
C LEU A 209 30.89 16.34 -3.67
N TYR A 210 30.43 16.67 -2.46
CA TYR A 210 31.21 17.40 -1.46
C TYR A 210 32.12 16.48 -0.63
N GLU A 211 31.83 15.18 -0.59
CA GLU A 211 32.65 14.19 0.11
C GLU A 211 33.86 13.72 -0.71
N ASP A 212 33.92 14.08 -1.99
CA ASP A 212 35.07 13.82 -2.86
C ASP A 212 36.37 14.38 -2.24
N SER A 213 37.37 13.51 -2.12
CA SER A 213 38.63 13.82 -1.42
C SER A 213 39.39 14.99 -2.04
N ASP A 214 39.36 15.14 -3.36
CA ASP A 214 40.08 16.22 -4.05
C ASP A 214 39.36 17.56 -3.90
N ARG A 215 38.03 17.55 -3.92
CA ARG A 215 37.23 18.74 -3.63
C ARG A 215 37.35 19.13 -2.16
N LYS A 216 37.28 18.18 -1.23
CA LYS A 216 37.43 18.43 0.20
C LYS A 216 38.81 19.03 0.50
N ARG A 217 39.89 18.47 -0.05
CA ARG A 217 41.26 19.03 0.07
C ARG A 217 41.35 20.46 -0.48
N ARG A 218 40.78 20.73 -1.65
CA ARG A 218 40.76 22.09 -2.23
C ARG A 218 39.96 23.09 -1.39
N ILE A 219 38.81 22.68 -0.85
CA ILE A 219 37.97 23.53 -0.01
C ILE A 219 38.64 23.84 1.33
N LEU A 220 39.39 22.89 1.91
CA LEU A 220 40.15 23.11 3.15
C LEU A 220 41.28 24.14 2.98
N CYS A 221 41.81 24.33 1.77
CA CYS A 221 42.78 25.39 1.47
C CYS A 221 42.14 26.78 1.27
N ALA A 222 40.81 26.88 1.19
CA ALA A 222 40.12 28.16 1.08
C ALA A 222 40.09 28.89 2.45
N PRO A 223 40.05 30.23 2.48
CA PRO A 223 39.98 31.01 3.73
C PRO A 223 38.57 30.97 4.34
N VAL A 224 37.98 29.79 4.45
CA VAL A 224 36.64 29.55 5.02
C VAL A 224 36.78 28.54 6.15
N SER A 225 36.36 28.92 7.35
CA SER A 225 36.42 28.01 8.50
C SER A 225 35.51 26.79 8.30
N TYR A 226 35.94 25.64 8.79
CA TYR A 226 35.18 24.38 8.73
C TYR A 226 33.75 24.52 9.34
N ARG A 227 33.62 25.29 10.43
CA ARG A 227 32.32 25.60 11.05
C ARG A 227 31.41 26.43 10.14
N SER A 228 31.96 27.42 9.44
CA SER A 228 31.20 28.23 8.47
C SER A 228 30.75 27.39 7.28
N MET A 229 31.63 26.53 6.76
CA MET A 229 31.30 25.61 5.68
C MET A 229 30.13 24.67 6.04
N ASN A 230 30.22 23.99 7.19
CA ASN A 230 29.16 23.06 7.62
C ASN A 230 27.83 23.79 7.88
N LYS A 231 27.84 24.99 8.46
CA LYS A 231 26.62 25.81 8.59
C LYS A 231 26.02 26.17 7.23
N GLN A 232 26.84 26.54 6.25
CA GLN A 232 26.36 26.85 4.89
C GLN A 232 25.78 25.62 4.18
N LEU A 233 26.37 24.44 4.38
CA LEU A 233 25.83 23.17 3.85
C LEU A 233 24.51 22.81 4.55
N MET A 234 24.44 22.88 5.87
CA MET A 234 23.20 22.63 6.62
C MET A 234 22.08 23.59 6.20
N LEU A 235 22.39 24.87 5.97
CA LEU A 235 21.42 25.83 5.43
C LEU A 235 20.96 25.46 4.02
N GLY A 236 21.87 24.97 3.16
CA GLY A 236 21.51 24.46 1.84
C GLY A 236 20.55 23.27 1.91
N VAL A 237 20.88 22.28 2.75
CA VAL A 237 20.01 21.12 3.02
C VAL A 237 18.66 21.54 3.57
N GLY A 238 18.64 22.49 4.52
CA GLY A 238 17.41 23.03 5.09
C GLY A 238 16.51 23.71 4.05
N VAL A 239 17.08 24.58 3.20
CA VAL A 239 16.32 25.27 2.14
C VAL A 239 15.73 24.28 1.12
N ILE A 240 16.52 23.32 0.64
CA ILE A 240 16.02 22.30 -0.30
C ILE A 240 14.96 21.43 0.38
N GLY A 241 15.22 20.96 1.60
CA GLY A 241 14.29 20.14 2.38
C GLY A 241 12.95 20.83 2.62
N SER A 242 12.97 22.08 3.08
CA SER A 242 11.76 22.89 3.25
C SER A 242 11.04 23.14 1.93
N GLY A 243 11.76 23.32 0.83
CA GLY A 243 11.18 23.45 -0.51
C GLY A 243 10.48 22.17 -0.97
N LEU A 244 11.12 21.01 -0.79
CA LEU A 244 10.53 19.70 -1.09
C LEU A 244 9.29 19.44 -0.24
N TRP A 245 9.36 19.75 1.06
CA TRP A 245 8.23 19.62 1.96
C TRP A 245 7.09 20.56 1.55
N LEU A 246 7.36 21.84 1.26
CA LEU A 246 6.32 22.78 0.81
C LEU A 246 5.66 22.29 -0.49
N LEU A 247 6.47 21.83 -1.44
CA LEU A 247 5.99 21.30 -2.71
C LEU A 247 5.09 20.08 -2.51
N CYS A 248 5.53 19.09 -1.75
CA CYS A 248 4.83 17.81 -1.61
C CYS A 248 3.70 17.86 -0.57
N ALA A 249 3.86 18.61 0.52
CA ALA A 249 2.87 18.68 1.59
C ALA A 249 1.76 19.69 1.31
N VAL A 250 2.03 20.76 0.55
CA VAL A 250 1.09 21.87 0.36
C VAL A 250 0.74 22.06 -1.11
N ILE A 251 1.73 22.34 -1.97
CA ILE A 251 1.46 22.76 -3.35
C ILE A 251 0.79 21.64 -4.16
N LEU A 252 1.35 20.43 -4.16
CA LEU A 252 0.81 19.32 -4.95
C LEU A 252 -0.58 18.87 -4.49
N PRO A 253 -0.85 18.62 -3.19
CA PRO A 253 -2.20 18.27 -2.74
C PRO A 253 -3.22 19.37 -3.02
N LEU A 254 -2.81 20.65 -2.95
CA LEU A 254 -3.67 21.78 -3.28
C LEU A 254 -4.00 21.86 -4.77
N VAL A 255 -3.02 21.60 -5.65
CA VAL A 255 -3.23 21.57 -7.11
C VAL A 255 -4.14 20.40 -7.50
N LEU A 256 -3.97 19.23 -6.89
CA LEU A 256 -4.70 18.01 -7.24
C LEU A 256 -6.11 17.94 -6.64
N ASN A 257 -6.32 18.41 -5.40
CA ASN A 257 -7.61 18.30 -4.69
C ASN A 257 -8.33 19.65 -4.51
N GLY A 258 -7.70 20.75 -4.90
CA GLY A 258 -8.25 22.09 -4.75
C GLY A 258 -8.46 22.50 -3.29
N LYS A 259 -9.42 23.40 -3.06
CA LYS A 259 -9.72 23.97 -1.73
C LYS A 259 -10.22 22.94 -0.71
N SER A 260 -10.71 21.79 -1.16
CA SER A 260 -11.17 20.70 -0.27
C SER A 260 -10.09 20.23 0.70
N PHE A 261 -8.83 20.25 0.25
CA PHE A 261 -7.66 19.91 1.06
C PHE A 261 -7.45 20.88 2.23
N LEU A 262 -7.67 22.18 2.03
CA LEU A 262 -7.42 23.21 3.03
C LEU A 262 -8.45 23.22 4.17
N VAL A 263 -9.63 22.63 3.94
CA VAL A 263 -10.73 22.59 4.92
C VAL A 263 -10.65 21.35 5.81
N ASP A 264 -9.72 20.42 5.55
CA ASP A 264 -9.55 19.23 6.35
C ASP A 264 -9.06 19.58 7.78
N ALA A 265 -9.85 19.22 8.81
CA ALA A 265 -9.55 19.50 10.22
C ALA A 265 -8.27 18.82 10.75
N ASN A 266 -7.81 17.73 10.13
CA ASN A 266 -6.58 17.03 10.47
C ASN A 266 -5.38 17.46 9.60
N LEU A 267 -5.55 18.44 8.71
CA LEU A 267 -4.48 18.97 7.86
C LEU A 267 -3.16 19.24 8.63
N PRO A 268 -3.16 19.86 9.82
CA PRO A 268 -1.92 20.08 10.57
C PRO A 268 -1.16 18.79 10.90
N TYR A 269 -1.87 17.69 11.16
CA TYR A 269 -1.25 16.40 11.45
C TYR A 269 -0.60 15.77 10.22
N TYR A 270 -1.23 15.90 9.03
CA TYR A 270 -0.62 15.49 7.77
C TYR A 270 0.66 16.28 7.46
N LEU A 271 0.59 17.60 7.61
CA LEU A 271 1.72 18.50 7.39
C LEU A 271 2.89 18.17 8.33
N LEU A 272 2.61 17.94 9.61
CA LEU A 272 3.61 17.55 10.60
C LEU A 272 4.19 16.15 10.30
N ASN A 273 3.33 15.17 9.98
CA ASN A 273 3.80 13.81 9.66
C ASN A 273 4.79 13.83 8.48
N LEU A 274 4.46 14.56 7.42
CA LEU A 274 5.31 14.68 6.25
C LEU A 274 6.55 15.56 6.52
N ALA A 275 6.48 16.53 7.44
CA ALA A 275 7.65 17.29 7.87
C ALA A 275 8.68 16.39 8.58
N LEU A 276 8.21 15.52 9.48
CA LEU A 276 9.08 14.55 10.16
C LEU A 276 9.66 13.53 9.19
N LEU A 277 8.86 13.03 8.25
CA LEU A 277 9.37 12.17 7.19
C LEU A 277 10.42 12.88 6.33
N THR A 278 10.26 14.17 6.05
CA THR A 278 11.26 14.95 5.33
C THR A 278 12.59 14.94 6.09
N LEU A 279 12.59 15.14 7.41
CA LEU A 279 13.80 15.04 8.23
C LEU A 279 14.42 13.63 8.18
N VAL A 280 13.60 12.58 8.20
CA VAL A 280 14.07 11.20 8.02
C VAL A 280 14.74 11.05 6.66
N CYS A 281 14.12 11.51 5.58
CA CYS A 281 14.67 11.38 4.24
C CYS A 281 15.98 12.18 4.09
N LEU A 282 16.07 13.39 4.65
CA LEU A 282 17.29 14.19 4.62
C LEU A 282 18.44 13.55 5.43
N SER A 283 18.14 13.00 6.60
CA SER A 283 19.14 12.28 7.43
C SER A 283 19.58 10.97 6.78
N LEU A 284 18.66 10.24 6.12
CA LEU A 284 18.99 9.08 5.31
C LEU A 284 19.87 9.47 4.11
N SER A 285 19.54 10.56 3.39
CA SER A 285 20.37 11.08 2.31
C SER A 285 21.79 11.43 2.76
N PHE A 286 21.93 11.99 3.96
CA PHE A 286 23.24 12.28 4.55
C PHE A 286 23.99 11.00 4.93
N LEU A 287 23.31 9.98 5.47
CA LEU A 287 23.92 8.67 5.72
C LEU A 287 24.41 8.02 4.42
N LEU A 288 23.56 8.03 3.39
CA LEU A 288 23.90 7.48 2.07
C LEU A 288 25.10 8.22 1.46
N SER A 289 25.22 9.54 1.65
CA SER A 289 26.37 10.28 1.13
C SER A 289 27.69 9.90 1.80
N LYS A 290 27.65 9.36 3.03
CA LYS A 290 28.83 8.82 3.72
C LYS A 290 29.15 7.38 3.32
N LEU A 291 28.16 6.60 2.92
CA LEU A 291 28.38 5.21 2.49
C LEU A 291 28.85 5.13 1.03
N ILE A 292 28.20 5.89 0.15
CA ILE A 292 28.39 5.81 -1.31
C ILE A 292 29.57 6.67 -1.74
N LYS A 293 30.56 6.05 -2.39
CA LYS A 293 31.74 6.76 -2.93
C LYS A 293 31.56 7.24 -4.38
N ARG A 294 30.67 6.58 -5.13
CA ARG A 294 30.48 6.76 -6.57
C ARG A 294 29.07 7.28 -6.86
N PRO A 295 28.92 8.52 -7.37
CA PRO A 295 27.62 9.09 -7.69
C PRO A 295 26.79 8.20 -8.64
N GLU A 296 27.42 7.41 -9.49
CA GLU A 296 26.75 6.53 -10.47
C GLU A 296 25.91 5.43 -9.80
N ILE A 297 26.30 5.00 -8.59
CA ILE A 297 25.65 3.89 -7.87
C ILE A 297 24.46 4.39 -7.04
N ILE A 298 24.35 5.71 -6.80
CA ILE A 298 23.30 6.28 -5.94
C ILE A 298 21.90 5.90 -6.43
N SER A 299 21.69 5.89 -7.75
CA SER A 299 20.38 5.61 -8.32
C SER A 299 19.90 4.21 -7.98
N ASN A 300 20.79 3.22 -8.11
CA ASN A 300 20.46 1.82 -7.84
C ASN A 300 20.13 1.62 -6.36
N ILE A 301 20.95 2.17 -5.47
CA ILE A 301 20.75 2.04 -4.02
C ILE A 301 19.46 2.74 -3.58
N VAL A 302 19.26 3.98 -4.02
CA VAL A 302 18.09 4.78 -3.63
C VAL A 302 16.80 4.14 -4.15
N ASN A 303 16.78 3.66 -5.38
CA ASN A 303 15.60 2.98 -5.93
C ASN A 303 15.24 1.72 -5.16
N SER A 304 16.23 0.87 -4.86
CA SER A 304 16.00 -0.34 -4.07
C SER A 304 15.51 -0.01 -2.65
N LEU A 305 16.11 0.99 -1.99
CA LEU A 305 15.68 1.41 -0.67
C LEU A 305 14.30 2.05 -0.68
N ALA A 306 14.01 2.96 -1.61
CA ALA A 306 12.73 3.64 -1.72
C ALA A 306 11.60 2.64 -1.99
N LEU A 307 11.79 1.72 -2.95
CA LEU A 307 10.81 0.66 -3.24
C LEU A 307 10.67 -0.30 -2.07
N GLY A 308 11.78 -0.83 -1.56
CA GLY A 308 11.79 -1.80 -0.47
C GLY A 308 11.15 -1.27 0.80
N MET A 309 11.51 -0.04 1.22
CA MET A 309 10.90 0.59 2.38
C MET A 309 9.43 0.93 2.18
N SER A 310 9.01 1.30 0.96
CA SER A 310 7.62 1.63 0.65
C SER A 310 6.73 0.38 0.61
N PHE A 311 7.18 -0.71 -0.01
CA PHE A 311 6.46 -1.99 -0.01
C PHE A 311 6.30 -2.55 1.40
N LEU A 312 7.41 -2.67 2.13
CA LEU A 312 7.39 -3.24 3.48
C LEU A 312 6.71 -2.29 4.49
N GLY A 313 6.84 -0.98 4.29
CA GLY A 313 6.29 0.04 5.18
C GLY A 313 4.80 0.30 5.01
N GLY A 314 4.14 -0.28 4.01
CA GLY A 314 2.69 -0.21 3.85
C GLY A 314 2.18 0.84 2.85
N VAL A 315 3.08 1.43 2.04
CA VAL A 315 2.74 2.49 1.08
C VAL A 315 1.98 1.93 -0.12
N PHE A 316 2.44 0.81 -0.68
CA PHE A 316 1.84 0.20 -1.87
C PHE A 316 0.89 -0.96 -1.54
N ILE A 317 1.11 -1.64 -0.41
CA ILE A 317 0.29 -2.76 0.04
C ILE A 317 -0.15 -2.45 1.46
N PRO A 318 -1.46 -2.46 1.77
CA PRO A 318 -1.94 -2.23 3.12
C PRO A 318 -1.26 -3.15 4.14
N LEU A 319 -0.85 -2.58 5.29
CA LEU A 319 -0.21 -3.33 6.36
C LEU A 319 -1.07 -4.49 6.87
N SER A 320 -2.39 -4.47 6.68
CA SER A 320 -3.30 -5.57 7.02
C SER A 320 -3.02 -6.84 6.20
N MET A 321 -2.63 -6.70 4.93
CA MET A 321 -2.41 -7.81 3.98
C MET A 321 -1.02 -8.45 4.09
N LEU A 322 -0.07 -7.81 4.76
CA LEU A 322 1.26 -8.37 4.98
C LEU A 322 1.23 -9.52 6.00
N SER A 323 2.14 -10.49 5.88
CA SER A 323 2.29 -11.55 6.88
C SER A 323 2.80 -11.00 8.21
N THR A 324 2.55 -11.73 9.31
CA THR A 324 2.96 -11.31 10.67
C THR A 324 4.48 -11.04 10.76
N SER A 325 5.30 -11.90 10.15
CA SER A 325 6.76 -11.74 10.13
C SER A 325 7.19 -10.49 9.39
N VAL A 326 6.56 -10.19 8.25
CA VAL A 326 6.85 -8.98 7.48
C VAL A 326 6.47 -7.74 8.30
N LYS A 327 5.26 -7.70 8.90
CA LYS A 327 4.85 -6.57 9.77
C LYS A 327 5.80 -6.35 10.94
N MET A 328 6.36 -7.42 11.51
CA MET A 328 7.35 -7.31 12.59
C MET A 328 8.61 -6.61 12.09
N PHE A 329 9.14 -7.04 10.93
CA PHE A 329 10.33 -6.43 10.33
C PHE A 329 10.08 -4.98 9.92
N SER A 330 8.89 -4.66 9.37
CA SER A 330 8.54 -3.31 8.94
C SER A 330 8.68 -2.26 10.04
N LYS A 331 8.53 -2.63 11.31
CA LYS A 331 8.72 -1.72 12.47
C LYS A 331 10.14 -1.14 12.56
N PHE A 332 11.12 -1.78 11.94
CA PHE A 332 12.50 -1.27 11.83
C PHE A 332 12.71 -0.30 10.66
N LEU A 333 11.65 0.04 9.94
CA LEU A 333 11.68 0.99 8.84
C LEU A 333 10.97 2.28 9.25
N PRO A 334 11.52 3.46 8.92
CA PRO A 334 10.85 4.72 9.25
C PRO A 334 9.52 4.89 8.52
N VAL A 335 9.41 4.34 7.31
CA VAL A 335 8.19 4.41 6.48
C VAL A 335 6.99 3.75 7.17
N TYR A 336 7.19 2.67 7.93
CA TYR A 336 6.13 2.04 8.70
C TYR A 336 5.51 3.01 9.72
N TRP A 337 6.34 3.77 10.44
CA TRP A 337 5.86 4.71 11.45
C TRP A 337 5.17 5.91 10.83
N TYR A 338 5.64 6.38 9.68
CA TYR A 338 4.92 7.37 8.89
C TYR A 338 3.55 6.84 8.47
N GLU A 339 3.47 5.62 7.96
CA GLU A 339 2.24 5.07 7.37
C GLU A 339 1.19 4.72 8.42
N VAL A 340 1.57 4.12 9.56
CA VAL A 340 0.64 3.89 10.66
C VAL A 340 0.07 5.22 11.18
N THR A 341 0.90 6.26 11.25
CA THR A 341 0.46 7.61 11.63
C THR A 341 -0.46 8.21 10.56
N ASN A 342 -0.12 8.05 9.28
CA ASN A 342 -0.89 8.54 8.15
C ASN A 342 -2.29 7.91 8.09
N GLN A 343 -2.38 6.59 8.27
CA GLN A 343 -3.63 5.86 8.38
C GLN A 343 -4.47 6.36 9.55
N LEU A 344 -3.86 6.51 10.74
CA LEU A 344 -4.58 7.01 11.90
C LEU A 344 -5.21 8.39 11.63
N ILE A 345 -4.48 9.28 10.96
CA ILE A 345 -4.94 10.61 10.54
C ILE A 345 -6.07 10.53 9.51
N GLY A 346 -5.97 9.64 8.53
CA GLY A 346 -6.96 9.47 7.45
C GLY A 346 -8.26 8.82 7.90
N TYR A 347 -8.20 7.88 8.85
CA TYR A 347 -9.39 7.15 9.30
C TYR A 347 -10.24 7.93 10.31
N HIS A 348 -9.68 8.83 11.12
CA HIS A 348 -10.41 9.42 12.26
C HIS A 348 -10.77 10.90 12.07
N THR A 349 -12.01 11.29 12.38
CA THR A 349 -12.44 12.71 12.42
C THR A 349 -11.83 13.47 13.59
N LYS A 350 -11.77 12.82 14.76
CA LYS A 350 -11.26 13.37 16.02
C LYS A 350 -10.45 12.30 16.73
N PHE A 351 -9.41 12.73 17.44
CA PHE A 351 -8.55 11.82 18.19
C PHE A 351 -8.91 11.80 19.67
N ASN A 352 -9.22 10.62 20.20
CA ASN A 352 -9.30 10.37 21.64
C ASN A 352 -7.89 10.36 22.27
N GLN A 353 -7.80 10.22 23.59
CA GLN A 353 -6.52 10.28 24.31
C GLN A 353 -5.53 9.19 23.86
N THR A 354 -6.00 7.96 23.67
CA THR A 354 -5.17 6.84 23.21
C THR A 354 -4.62 7.09 21.81
N GLN A 355 -5.44 7.56 20.88
CA GLN A 355 -5.04 7.85 19.50
C GLN A 355 -4.04 9.02 19.44
N ARG A 356 -4.17 10.02 20.32
CA ARG A 356 -3.16 11.09 20.42
C ARG A 356 -1.81 10.55 20.88
N LEU A 357 -1.79 9.61 21.83
CA LEU A 357 -0.56 8.95 22.26
C LEU A 357 0.06 8.13 21.11
N GLU A 358 -0.76 7.46 20.30
CA GLU A 358 -0.28 6.74 19.11
C GLU A 358 0.30 7.68 18.05
N LEU A 359 -0.32 8.84 17.79
CA LEU A 359 0.26 9.88 16.93
C LEU A 359 1.62 10.35 17.46
N CYS A 360 1.69 10.69 18.75
CA CYS A 360 2.93 11.11 19.39
C CYS A 360 4.01 10.02 19.31
N LYS A 361 3.64 8.75 19.46
CA LYS A 361 4.55 7.61 19.29
C LYS A 361 5.06 7.53 17.85
N GLY A 362 4.19 7.65 16.86
CA GLY A 362 4.58 7.65 15.45
C GLY A 362 5.55 8.79 15.10
N TYR A 363 5.25 10.00 15.57
CA TYR A 363 6.14 11.16 15.42
C TYR A 363 7.48 10.98 16.15
N GLY A 364 7.45 10.50 17.39
CA GLY A 364 8.64 10.23 18.18
C GLY A 364 9.55 9.17 17.53
N MET A 365 8.97 8.09 17.00
CA MET A 365 9.74 7.05 16.30
C MET A 365 10.42 7.60 15.04
N GLN A 366 9.75 8.45 14.25
CA GLN A 366 10.38 9.11 13.10
C GLN A 366 11.58 9.96 13.53
N LEU A 367 11.46 10.73 14.62
CA LEU A 367 12.57 11.50 15.17
C LEU A 367 13.73 10.62 15.66
N LEU A 368 13.43 9.46 16.26
CA LEU A 368 14.46 8.49 16.64
C LEU A 368 15.23 7.95 15.43
N PHE A 369 14.55 7.71 14.29
CA PHE A 369 15.23 7.36 13.04
C PHE A 369 16.12 8.49 12.52
N VAL A 370 15.67 9.75 12.63
CA VAL A 370 16.51 10.92 12.29
C VAL A 370 17.79 10.91 13.11
N LEU A 371 17.68 10.76 14.43
CA LEU A 371 18.84 10.74 15.32
C LEU A 371 19.76 9.54 15.02
N ALA A 372 19.20 8.37 14.75
CA ALA A 372 19.96 7.17 14.41
C ALA A 372 20.76 7.36 13.10
N PHE A 373 20.11 7.83 12.04
CA PHE A 373 20.78 8.05 10.75
C PHE A 373 21.85 9.13 10.82
N LEU A 374 21.58 10.25 11.52
CA LEU A 374 22.60 11.28 11.73
C LEU A 374 23.79 10.77 12.54
N SER A 375 23.55 10.02 13.61
CA SER A 375 24.61 9.45 14.46
C SER A 375 25.48 8.47 13.68
N LEU A 376 24.86 7.56 12.91
CA LEU A 376 25.57 6.63 12.03
C LEU A 376 26.38 7.37 10.95
N ALA A 377 25.79 8.38 10.32
CA ALA A 377 26.46 9.16 9.29
C ALA A 377 27.70 9.89 9.85
N MET A 378 27.59 10.47 11.05
CA MET A 378 28.71 11.11 11.73
C MET A 378 29.80 10.11 12.12
N LEU A 379 29.43 8.94 12.65
CA LEU A 379 30.36 7.87 13.00
C LEU A 379 31.15 7.39 11.77
N ILE A 380 30.46 7.05 10.69
CA ILE A 380 31.08 6.60 9.43
C ILE A 380 31.97 7.70 8.85
N GLY A 381 31.51 8.95 8.89
CA GLY A 381 32.29 10.11 8.46
C GLY A 381 33.60 10.23 9.22
N LYS A 382 33.56 10.09 10.56
CA LYS A 382 34.74 10.16 11.42
C LYS A 382 35.73 9.01 11.16
N LEU A 383 35.24 7.78 11.01
CA LEU A 383 36.09 6.62 10.74
C LEU A 383 36.84 6.78 9.41
N ARG A 384 36.18 7.30 8.37
CA ARG A 384 36.82 7.57 7.08
C ARG A 384 37.85 8.69 7.10
N GLU A 385 37.71 9.67 7.98
CA GLU A 385 38.72 10.71 8.19
C GLU A 385 39.96 10.20 8.91
N GLN A 386 39.92 9.03 9.53
CA GLN A 386 41.08 8.40 10.18
C GLN A 386 41.81 7.41 9.27
N GLU A 387 41.13 6.87 8.25
CA GLU A 387 41.70 5.95 7.26
C GLU A 387 42.46 6.66 6.12
N ASN A 388 42.25 7.96 5.92
CA ASN A 388 42.95 8.80 4.93
C ASN A 388 43.81 9.85 5.62
#